data_AF-A0AAN8MU88-F1
#
_entry.id   AF-A0AAN8MU88-F1
#
_cell.length_a   1.000
_cell.length_b   1.000
_cell.length_c   1.000
_cell.angle_alpha   90.00
_cell.angle_beta   90.00
_cell.angle_gamma   90.00
#
_symmetry.space_group_name_H-M   'P 1'
#
loop_
_entity.id
_entity.type
_entity.pdbx_description
1 polymer ?
#
loop_
_entity_poly.entity_id
_entity_poly.type
_entity_poly.pdbx_seq_one_letter_code
_entity_poly.pdbx_strand_id
1 'polypeptide(L)'
;MTAAADALVVTSSNTGTVDNSLNDDFLRTVFPITSLTNSDEGTSLSKWYLAWFKRQIDALPSFVTEKCPDIGELLIPVAFFFKAGKSLDDVAEFVLGHFTDEQEDDASRDLARTIAFAILGWQTMLYLPSINTCPLGNFAVADVFDGHTIPAFWAIRQDSSLTHLPIPDFLLGFGLMLPQGNIFISEDTEDCQNFDRMTMVRPEEFNVAIMLKYGGVRISWTEVLSAHLEFDPDARVLFLYKYPTFCYLNLPENSDSIGVIHSCSSVTLEKWGSLVDVTQYLREILLSYRLIFGQSPEGRKLFRAANPFGEKTPNELHDPLLEKLCTTEKYESLDFLQKMAIIQRDSYRHKRDFPILRARIAIMQKNVREWKSKGWPSIWNHGVDPAASWYTFWAVLVIGVLILIMMLGLVVLQVLQFVGLGQVHLSTTATSST
;
A
#
# COMPACT_ATOMS: atom_id res chain seq x y z
N MET A 1 2.41 -14.56 33.80
CA MET A 1 2.73 -13.27 34.46
C MET A 1 2.01 -12.20 33.67
N THR A 2 0.95 -11.70 34.28
CA THR A 2 -0.14 -10.88 33.74
C THR A 2 0.00 -9.47 34.30
N ALA A 3 0.11 -8.47 33.41
CA ALA A 3 -0.16 -7.03 33.57
C ALA A 3 0.37 -6.38 32.28
N ALA A 4 -0.32 -5.54 31.52
CA ALA A 4 -1.40 -4.62 31.85
C ALA A 4 -2.47 -4.64 30.74
N ALA A 5 -3.67 -5.05 31.13
CA ALA A 5 -4.92 -4.60 30.53
C ALA A 5 -5.58 -3.71 31.60
N ASP A 6 -6.13 -2.59 31.17
CA ASP A 6 -6.96 -1.60 31.90
C ASP A 6 -6.34 -0.21 31.96
N ALA A 7 -6.78 0.65 31.03
CA ALA A 7 -7.19 2.05 31.30
C ALA A 7 -7.59 2.73 29.99
N LEU A 8 -8.88 2.68 29.64
CA LEU A 8 -9.57 3.74 28.87
C LEU A 8 -11.08 3.56 29.03
N VAL A 9 -11.54 3.88 30.25
CA VAL A 9 -12.95 4.21 30.49
C VAL A 9 -13.14 5.63 29.99
N VAL A 10 -13.72 5.75 28.80
CA VAL A 10 -14.17 7.04 28.25
C VAL A 10 -15.39 7.47 29.05
N THR A 11 -15.21 8.40 29.97
CA THR A 11 -16.30 9.16 30.56
C THR A 11 -16.83 10.15 29.51
N SER A 12 -18.03 9.87 29.01
CA SER A 12 -18.81 10.77 28.16
C SER A 12 -19.02 12.11 28.88
N SER A 13 -18.43 13.18 28.36
CA SER A 13 -18.81 14.55 28.74
C SER A 13 -18.93 15.41 27.49
N ASN A 14 -20.13 15.97 27.32
CA ASN A 14 -20.56 17.01 26.39
C ASN A 14 -20.10 16.90 24.93
N THR A 15 -20.86 16.15 24.14
CA THR A 15 -20.94 16.33 22.69
C THR A 15 -21.60 17.68 22.39
N GLY A 16 -20.78 18.70 22.11
CA GLY A 16 -21.22 19.82 21.31
C GLY A 16 -21.69 19.28 19.96
N THR A 17 -22.97 19.44 19.68
CA THR A 17 -23.54 19.19 18.35
C THR A 17 -22.95 20.24 17.41
N VAL A 18 -21.86 19.90 16.75
CA VAL A 18 -21.39 20.64 15.57
C VAL A 18 -22.45 20.46 14.49
N ASP A 19 -23.06 21.58 14.08
CA ASP A 19 -24.16 21.63 13.11
C ASP A 19 -23.81 20.91 11.81
N ASN A 20 -24.77 20.16 11.26
CA ASN A 20 -24.58 19.42 10.00
C ASN A 20 -24.14 20.31 8.82
N SER A 21 -24.38 21.63 8.88
CA SER A 21 -23.92 22.59 7.87
C SER A 21 -22.40 22.80 7.87
N LEU A 22 -21.76 22.82 9.05
CA LEU A 22 -20.30 22.95 9.18
C LEU A 22 -19.57 21.74 8.57
N ASN A 23 -20.19 20.56 8.66
CA ASN A 23 -19.65 19.33 8.09
C ASN A 23 -19.62 19.37 6.56
N ASP A 24 -20.69 19.87 5.93
CA ASP A 24 -20.77 19.98 4.47
C ASP A 24 -19.82 21.05 3.92
N ASP A 25 -19.69 22.19 4.60
CA ASP A 25 -18.76 23.25 4.21
C ASP A 25 -17.31 22.79 4.34
N PHE A 26 -16.95 22.06 5.41
CA PHE A 26 -15.63 21.45 5.55
C PHE A 26 -15.31 20.47 4.43
N LEU A 27 -16.23 19.57 4.09
CA LEU A 27 -16.03 18.62 3.01
C LEU A 27 -15.75 19.32 1.67
N ARG A 28 -16.44 20.44 1.39
CA ARG A 28 -16.23 21.26 0.18
C ARG A 28 -14.88 21.95 0.13
N THR A 29 -14.20 22.09 1.27
CA THR A 29 -12.85 22.63 1.28
C THR A 29 -11.81 21.59 0.95
N VAL A 30 -12.02 20.34 1.38
CA VAL A 30 -11.08 19.23 1.16
C VAL A 30 -11.25 18.63 -0.23
N PHE A 31 -12.50 18.39 -0.63
CA PHE A 31 -12.87 17.75 -1.89
C PHE A 31 -13.41 18.79 -2.89
N PRO A 32 -13.14 18.62 -4.21
CA PRO A 32 -13.77 19.40 -5.27
C PRO A 32 -15.29 19.53 -5.08
N ILE A 33 -15.82 20.75 -5.17
CA ILE A 33 -17.25 21.05 -4.97
C ILE A 33 -18.14 20.18 -5.86
N THR A 34 -17.71 19.92 -7.10
CA THR A 34 -18.44 19.09 -8.07
C THR A 34 -18.66 17.65 -7.58
N SER A 35 -17.73 17.11 -6.78
CA SER A 35 -17.82 15.75 -6.22
C SER A 35 -18.89 15.62 -5.13
N LEU A 36 -19.30 16.74 -4.52
CA LEU A 36 -20.24 16.78 -3.39
C LEU A 36 -21.63 17.30 -3.79
N THR A 37 -21.73 18.16 -4.80
CA THR A 37 -23.00 18.81 -5.17
C THR A 37 -23.86 18.03 -6.16
N ASN A 38 -23.28 17.07 -6.89
CA ASN A 38 -23.97 16.40 -8.00
C ASN A 38 -24.71 15.11 -7.61
N SER A 39 -24.61 14.65 -6.36
CA SER A 39 -25.34 13.45 -5.90
C SER A 39 -25.44 13.38 -4.37
N ASP A 40 -26.61 12.97 -3.84
CA ASP A 40 -26.76 12.51 -2.44
C ASP A 40 -25.73 11.41 -2.09
N GLU A 41 -25.16 10.77 -3.11
CA GLU A 41 -24.10 9.80 -3.04
C GLU A 41 -22.76 10.41 -2.56
N GLY A 42 -22.37 11.61 -3.01
CA GLY A 42 -21.10 12.26 -2.62
C GLY A 42 -21.02 12.59 -1.13
N THR A 43 -22.08 13.18 -0.56
CA THR A 43 -22.19 13.45 0.88
C THR A 43 -22.27 12.16 1.71
N SER A 44 -22.90 11.11 1.18
CA SER A 44 -22.92 9.79 1.84
C SER A 44 -21.53 9.14 1.84
N LEU A 45 -20.81 9.22 0.72
CA LEU A 45 -19.48 8.65 0.53
C LEU A 45 -18.40 9.35 1.37
N SER A 46 -18.61 10.59 1.82
CA SER A 46 -17.63 11.37 2.59
C SER A 46 -17.80 11.25 4.11
N LYS A 47 -18.87 10.60 4.61
CA LYS A 47 -19.13 10.44 6.05
C LYS A 47 -17.98 9.77 6.82
N TRP A 48 -17.34 8.78 6.21
CA TRP A 48 -16.20 8.10 6.83
C TRP A 48 -15.04 9.05 7.09
N TYR A 49 -14.84 10.02 6.20
CA TYR A 49 -13.75 10.98 6.30
C TYR A 49 -14.00 11.92 7.48
N LEU A 50 -15.23 12.39 7.68
CA LEU A 50 -15.60 13.19 8.85
C LEU A 50 -15.39 12.42 10.17
N ALA A 51 -15.84 11.18 10.23
CA ALA A 51 -15.66 10.34 11.42
C ALA A 51 -14.17 10.06 11.68
N TRP A 52 -13.40 9.77 10.63
CA TRP A 52 -11.96 9.55 10.72
C TRP A 52 -11.23 10.82 11.16
N PHE A 53 -11.59 11.97 10.60
CA PHE A 53 -10.99 13.26 10.91
C PHE A 53 -11.27 13.66 12.36
N LYS A 54 -12.53 13.54 12.80
CA LYS A 54 -12.91 13.80 14.19
C LYS A 54 -12.08 12.97 15.17
N ARG A 55 -11.83 11.70 14.86
CA ARG A 55 -10.94 10.84 15.67
C ARG A 55 -9.52 11.40 15.77
N GLN A 56 -9.00 12.07 14.72
CA GLN A 56 -7.69 12.70 14.77
C GLN A 56 -7.69 13.94 15.68
N ILE A 57 -8.75 14.76 15.63
CA ILE A 57 -8.93 15.90 16.54
C ILE A 57 -9.04 15.41 17.99
N ASP A 58 -9.87 14.39 18.24
CA ASP A 58 -10.08 13.84 19.58
C ASP A 58 -8.79 13.20 20.17
N ALA A 59 -7.85 12.81 19.30
CA ALA A 59 -6.54 12.27 19.68
C ALA A 59 -5.48 13.35 19.94
N LEU A 60 -5.82 14.64 19.77
CA LEU A 60 -4.89 15.74 20.03
C LEU A 60 -4.51 15.81 21.53
N PRO A 61 -3.25 16.13 21.84
CA PRO A 61 -2.85 16.41 23.21
C PRO A 61 -3.60 17.61 23.81
N SER A 62 -3.88 17.56 25.11
CA SER A 62 -4.66 18.60 25.80
C SER A 62 -4.07 20.01 25.66
N PHE A 63 -2.73 20.13 25.64
CA PHE A 63 -2.06 21.44 25.48
C PHE A 63 -2.38 22.12 24.15
N VAL A 64 -2.69 21.35 23.09
CA VAL A 64 -3.12 21.90 21.79
C VAL A 64 -4.54 22.44 21.91
N THR A 65 -5.44 21.65 22.50
CA THR A 65 -6.86 22.03 22.66
C THR A 65 -7.06 23.15 23.68
N GLU A 66 -6.16 23.32 24.64
CA GLU A 66 -6.20 24.43 25.61
C GLU A 66 -5.83 25.78 24.96
N LYS A 67 -4.82 25.80 24.09
CA LYS A 67 -4.40 27.03 23.38
C LYS A 67 -5.25 27.34 22.14
N CYS A 68 -5.84 26.34 21.54
CA CYS A 68 -6.66 26.46 20.33
C CYS A 68 -7.94 25.61 20.48
N PRO A 69 -8.90 26.04 21.32
CA PRO A 69 -10.13 25.29 21.57
C PRO A 69 -10.99 25.11 20.31
N ASP A 70 -10.93 26.08 19.40
CA ASP A 70 -11.74 26.11 18.17
C ASP A 70 -10.99 25.53 16.95
N ILE A 71 -10.10 24.55 17.16
CA ILE A 71 -9.33 23.95 16.06
C ILE A 71 -10.21 23.36 14.96
N GLY A 72 -11.42 22.92 15.31
CA GLY A 72 -12.43 22.45 14.35
C GLY A 72 -12.94 23.56 13.41
N GLU A 73 -13.00 24.81 13.89
CA GLU A 73 -13.42 25.97 13.10
C GLU A 73 -12.30 26.46 12.18
N LEU A 74 -11.04 26.25 12.56
CA LEU A 74 -9.86 26.58 11.74
C LEU A 74 -9.72 25.72 10.48
N LEU A 75 -10.42 24.59 10.41
CA LEU A 75 -10.25 23.61 9.34
C LEU A 75 -10.62 24.17 7.96
N ILE A 76 -11.79 24.83 7.88
CA ILE A 76 -12.32 25.42 6.65
C ILE A 76 -11.40 26.55 6.17
N PRO A 77 -11.08 27.56 7.00
CA PRO A 77 -10.22 28.65 6.56
C PRO A 77 -8.80 28.19 6.19
N VAL A 78 -8.21 27.25 6.94
CA VAL A 78 -6.88 26.71 6.65
C VAL A 78 -6.86 25.96 5.31
N ALA A 79 -7.89 25.16 5.00
CA ALA A 79 -8.01 24.52 3.70
C ALA A 79 -8.08 25.53 2.54
N PHE A 80 -8.86 26.60 2.70
CA PHE A 80 -8.90 27.68 1.70
C PHE A 80 -7.58 28.44 1.58
N PHE A 81 -6.79 28.47 2.66
CA PHE A 81 -5.50 29.13 2.71
C PHE A 81 -4.39 28.28 2.08
N PHE A 82 -4.52 26.95 2.09
CA PHE A 82 -3.66 26.01 1.36
C PHE A 82 -3.87 26.13 -0.16
N LYS A 83 -3.31 27.19 -0.73
CA LYS A 83 -3.20 27.42 -2.17
C LYS A 83 -1.79 27.12 -2.66
N ALA A 84 -1.68 26.77 -3.93
CA ALA A 84 -0.39 26.54 -4.59
C ALA A 84 0.57 27.72 -4.35
N GLY A 85 1.79 27.41 -3.91
CA GLY A 85 2.86 28.39 -3.65
C GLY A 85 2.88 28.98 -2.24
N LYS A 86 1.94 28.62 -1.36
CA LYS A 86 1.99 29.01 0.07
C LYS A 86 3.00 28.17 0.84
N SER A 87 3.62 28.79 1.84
CA SER A 87 4.52 28.15 2.79
C SER A 87 3.76 27.69 4.04
N LEU A 88 4.41 26.87 4.87
CA LEU A 88 3.83 26.47 6.15
C LEU A 88 3.78 27.66 7.12
N ASP A 89 4.76 28.56 7.07
CA ASP A 89 4.79 29.79 7.87
C ASP A 89 3.59 30.70 7.56
N ASP A 90 3.25 30.88 6.27
CA ASP A 90 2.08 31.70 5.89
C ASP A 90 0.78 31.17 6.54
N VAL A 91 0.62 29.85 6.60
CA VAL A 91 -0.56 29.20 7.18
C VAL A 91 -0.50 29.26 8.70
N ALA A 92 0.68 29.12 9.29
CA ALA A 92 0.89 29.20 10.72
C ALA A 92 0.58 30.60 11.26
N GLU A 93 0.93 31.68 10.54
CA GLU A 93 0.55 33.05 10.89
C GLU A 93 -0.98 33.22 10.93
N PHE A 94 -1.68 32.62 9.98
CA PHE A 94 -3.15 32.63 9.97
C PHE A 94 -3.74 31.86 11.18
N VAL A 95 -3.17 30.70 11.51
CA VAL A 95 -3.57 29.90 12.69
C VAL A 95 -3.30 30.65 14.00
N LEU A 96 -2.14 31.30 14.10
CA LEU A 96 -1.73 32.05 15.29
C LEU A 96 -2.73 33.17 15.64
N GLY A 97 -3.30 33.84 14.62
CA GLY A 97 -4.33 34.86 14.82
C GLY A 97 -5.62 34.37 15.49
N HIS A 98 -5.80 33.06 15.66
CA HIS A 98 -6.95 32.45 16.33
C HIS A 98 -6.61 31.88 17.72
N PHE A 99 -5.39 32.09 18.21
CA PHE A 99 -5.03 31.69 19.57
C PHE A 99 -5.68 32.61 20.59
N THR A 100 -6.00 32.05 21.76
CA THR A 100 -6.67 32.78 22.85
C THR A 100 -5.74 33.73 23.62
N ASP A 101 -4.43 33.50 23.55
CA ASP A 101 -3.41 34.33 24.20
C ASP A 101 -3.02 35.52 23.30
N GLU A 102 -3.09 36.76 23.82
CA GLU A 102 -2.60 37.97 23.13
C GLU A 102 -1.06 38.03 23.03
N GLN A 103 -0.35 37.08 23.65
CA GLN A 103 1.11 37.11 23.74
C GLN A 103 1.72 36.17 22.68
N GLU A 104 2.17 36.76 21.57
CA GLU A 104 2.95 36.06 20.55
C GLU A 104 4.35 35.70 21.07
N ASP A 105 4.46 34.59 21.80
CA ASP A 105 5.73 33.98 22.12
C ASP A 105 6.16 32.97 21.03
N ASP A 106 7.46 32.65 21.01
CA ASP A 106 8.02 31.73 20.01
C ASP A 106 7.39 30.32 20.13
N ALA A 107 6.98 29.92 21.34
CA ALA A 107 6.31 28.65 21.59
C ALA A 107 4.92 28.58 20.92
N SER A 108 4.17 29.68 20.93
CA SER A 108 2.86 29.76 20.27
C SER A 108 3.00 29.75 18.74
N ARG A 109 4.06 30.37 18.20
CA ARG A 109 4.38 30.26 16.76
C ARG A 109 4.71 28.82 16.36
N ASP A 110 5.54 28.15 17.14
CA ASP A 110 5.89 26.75 16.86
C ASP A 110 4.70 25.80 17.02
N LEU A 111 3.80 26.09 17.95
CA LEU A 111 2.54 25.36 18.07
C LEU A 111 1.63 25.60 16.86
N ALA A 112 1.49 26.85 16.40
CA ALA A 112 0.68 27.18 15.22
C ALA A 112 1.21 26.47 13.96
N ARG A 113 2.55 26.42 13.78
CA ARG A 113 3.19 25.61 12.73
C ARG A 113 2.86 24.13 12.85
N THR A 114 2.92 23.59 14.08
CA THR A 114 2.60 22.18 14.35
C THR A 114 1.14 21.86 13.98
N ILE A 115 0.21 22.77 14.32
CA ILE A 115 -1.21 22.65 13.98
C ILE A 115 -1.41 22.73 12.46
N ALA A 116 -0.80 23.70 11.79
CA ALA A 116 -0.87 23.82 10.33
C ALA A 116 -0.33 22.56 9.63
N PHE A 117 0.79 22.01 10.11
CA PHE A 117 1.37 20.76 9.62
C PHE A 117 0.43 19.57 9.81
N ALA A 118 -0.24 19.50 10.96
CA ALA A 118 -1.19 18.43 11.25
C ALA A 118 -2.42 18.49 10.34
N ILE A 119 -3.01 19.68 10.19
CA ILE A 119 -4.17 19.91 9.32
C ILE A 119 -3.83 19.56 7.87
N LEU A 120 -2.65 19.97 7.37
CA LEU A 120 -2.21 19.61 6.03
C LEU A 120 -2.13 18.08 5.82
N GLY A 121 -1.52 17.37 6.78
CA GLY A 121 -1.40 15.92 6.73
C GLY A 121 -2.76 15.23 6.70
N TRP A 122 -3.69 15.67 7.55
CA TRP A 122 -5.04 15.10 7.59
C TRP A 122 -5.87 15.40 6.34
N GLN A 123 -5.80 16.63 5.82
CA GLN A 123 -6.55 17.05 4.63
C GLN A 123 -6.07 16.38 3.35
N THR A 124 -4.78 16.09 3.25
CA THR A 124 -4.18 15.47 2.06
C THR A 124 -4.02 13.96 2.18
N MET A 125 -4.04 13.44 3.41
CA MET A 125 -3.71 12.05 3.77
C MET A 125 -2.35 11.58 3.24
N LEU A 126 -1.47 12.49 2.80
CA LEU A 126 -0.13 12.16 2.26
C LEU A 126 0.80 11.59 3.33
N TYR A 127 0.56 11.98 4.58
CA TYR A 127 1.25 11.49 5.76
C TYR A 127 0.30 11.61 6.97
N LEU A 128 0.60 10.88 8.03
CA LEU A 128 -0.09 11.05 9.32
C LEU A 128 0.83 11.88 10.23
N PRO A 129 0.41 13.03 10.76
CA PRO A 129 1.25 13.81 11.66
C PRO A 129 1.41 13.07 13.00
N SER A 130 2.62 13.14 13.56
CA SER A 130 2.93 12.65 14.89
C SER A 130 3.18 13.83 15.82
N ILE A 131 2.15 14.19 16.57
CA ILE A 131 2.22 15.30 17.52
C ILE A 131 2.81 14.79 18.84
N ASN A 132 3.61 15.61 19.52
CA ASN A 132 4.25 15.28 20.81
C ASN A 132 5.36 14.21 20.76
N THR A 133 5.88 13.85 19.58
CA THR A 133 7.03 12.93 19.46
C THR A 133 8.36 13.63 19.23
N CYS A 134 8.33 14.93 18.94
CA CYS A 134 9.49 15.81 18.83
C CYS A 134 9.24 17.14 19.55
N PRO A 135 10.30 17.88 19.91
CA PRO A 135 10.17 19.23 20.47
C PRO A 135 9.38 20.16 19.53
N LEU A 136 8.72 21.17 20.09
CA LEU A 136 8.13 22.27 19.33
C LEU A 136 9.20 22.88 18.40
N GLY A 137 8.80 23.20 17.17
CA GLY A 137 9.70 23.64 16.10
C GLY A 137 10.33 22.50 15.29
N ASN A 138 10.06 21.25 15.63
CA ASN A 138 10.33 20.09 14.76
C ASN A 138 9.02 19.42 14.38
N PHE A 139 9.01 18.81 13.20
CA PHE A 139 7.87 18.10 12.65
C PHE A 139 8.19 16.61 12.57
N ALA A 140 7.19 15.78 12.86
CA ALA A 140 7.30 14.35 12.74
C ALA A 140 6.09 13.76 12.03
N VAL A 141 6.36 12.83 11.13
CA VAL A 141 5.36 11.93 10.54
C VAL A 141 5.27 10.69 11.45
N ALA A 142 4.10 10.07 11.54
CA ALA A 142 3.94 8.82 12.27
C ALA A 142 4.62 7.68 11.49
N ASP A 143 5.39 6.85 12.19
CA ASP A 143 5.94 5.62 11.61
C ASP A 143 4.84 4.56 11.47
N VAL A 144 4.06 4.66 10.39
CA VAL A 144 3.05 3.67 10.02
C VAL A 144 3.67 2.44 9.34
N PHE A 145 5.00 2.42 9.22
CA PHE A 145 5.76 1.38 8.55
C PHE A 145 6.42 0.42 9.53
N ASP A 146 6.27 0.61 10.84
CA ASP A 146 6.79 -0.31 11.87
C ASP A 146 8.30 -0.61 11.67
N GLY A 147 9.06 0.42 11.32
CA GLY A 147 10.50 0.31 11.01
C GLY A 147 10.85 -0.22 9.62
N HIS A 148 9.88 -0.51 8.75
CA HIS A 148 10.13 -0.88 7.36
C HIS A 148 10.64 0.32 6.54
N THR A 149 11.70 0.12 5.76
CA THR A 149 12.26 1.16 4.89
C THR A 149 11.43 1.31 3.63
N ILE A 150 10.94 2.53 3.37
CA ILE A 150 10.09 2.81 2.22
C ILE A 150 10.72 3.89 1.34
N PRO A 151 10.92 3.63 0.03
CA PRO A 151 11.53 4.59 -0.90
C PRO A 151 10.88 5.98 -0.96
N ALA A 152 9.55 6.06 -0.75
CA ALA A 152 8.84 7.34 -0.73
C ALA A 152 9.11 8.22 0.51
N PHE A 153 9.65 7.66 1.59
CA PHE A 153 9.97 8.38 2.83
C PHE A 153 11.46 8.29 3.14
N TRP A 154 12.16 9.41 3.05
CA TRP A 154 13.58 9.52 3.38
C TRP A 154 13.81 9.88 4.84
N ALA A 155 12.88 10.64 5.43
CA ALA A 155 12.94 11.07 6.80
C ALA A 155 11.55 11.06 7.43
N ILE A 156 11.49 10.69 8.71
CA ILE A 156 10.27 10.74 9.52
C ILE A 156 10.19 12.08 10.27
N ARG A 157 11.30 12.82 10.35
CA ARG A 157 11.42 14.07 11.09
C ARG A 157 12.13 15.14 10.29
N GLN A 158 11.71 16.39 10.48
CA GLN A 158 12.29 17.57 9.86
C GLN A 158 12.26 18.75 10.84
N ASP A 159 13.23 19.67 10.74
CA ASP A 159 13.25 20.88 11.55
C ASP A 159 12.40 22.00 10.94
N SER A 160 12.27 23.11 11.67
CA SER A 160 11.56 24.31 11.20
C SER A 160 12.32 25.16 10.19
N SER A 161 13.54 24.79 9.79
CA SER A 161 14.35 25.63 8.91
C SER A 161 13.72 25.81 7.53
N LEU A 162 12.90 24.85 7.09
CA LEU A 162 12.31 24.80 5.75
C LEU A 162 10.84 25.26 5.70
N THR A 163 10.26 25.74 6.81
CA THR A 163 8.82 26.10 6.87
C THR A 163 8.43 27.29 6.00
N HIS A 164 9.41 28.14 5.68
CA HIS A 164 9.27 29.31 4.82
C HIS A 164 9.23 28.94 3.33
N LEU A 165 9.63 27.72 2.97
CA LEU A 165 9.55 27.24 1.59
C LEU A 165 8.11 26.91 1.22
N PRO A 166 7.77 26.92 -0.09
CA PRO A 166 6.49 26.41 -0.55
C PRO A 166 6.23 24.98 -0.05
N ILE A 167 4.97 24.64 0.20
CA ILE A 167 4.57 23.34 0.77
C ILE A 167 5.18 22.13 0.04
N PRO A 168 5.21 22.05 -1.31
CA PRO A 168 5.84 20.91 -1.99
C PRO A 168 7.33 20.74 -1.64
N ASP A 169 8.07 21.85 -1.58
CA ASP A 169 9.49 21.89 -1.24
C ASP A 169 9.71 21.52 0.24
N PHE A 170 8.86 22.00 1.14
CA PHE A 170 8.87 21.60 2.55
C PHE A 170 8.60 20.09 2.72
N LEU A 171 7.59 19.55 2.02
CA LEU A 171 7.22 18.14 2.10
C LEU A 171 8.27 17.21 1.50
N LEU A 172 9.03 17.67 0.50
CA LEU A 172 10.13 16.91 -0.10
C LEU A 172 11.19 16.51 0.93
N GLY A 173 11.39 17.28 2.00
CA GLY A 173 12.37 16.93 3.03
C GLY A 173 12.01 15.67 3.84
N PHE A 174 10.74 15.25 3.84
CA PHE A 174 10.33 13.94 4.35
C PHE A 174 10.48 12.82 3.32
N GLY A 175 10.48 13.14 2.02
CA GLY A 175 10.62 12.20 0.91
C GLY A 175 9.71 12.52 -0.27
N LEU A 176 9.67 11.61 -1.25
CA LEU A 176 8.90 11.79 -2.48
C LEU A 176 7.47 11.23 -2.34
N MET A 177 6.62 11.95 -1.62
CA MET A 177 5.22 11.55 -1.36
C MET A 177 4.31 11.63 -2.59
N LEU A 178 4.58 12.59 -3.49
CA LEU A 178 3.89 12.78 -4.76
C LEU A 178 4.90 12.68 -5.91
N PRO A 179 5.21 11.46 -6.40
CA PRO A 179 6.15 11.27 -7.48
C PRO A 179 5.59 11.73 -8.83
N GLN A 180 6.45 12.28 -9.68
CA GLN A 180 6.15 12.56 -11.08
C GLN A 180 6.11 11.27 -11.93
N GLY A 181 5.28 11.27 -12.97
CA GLY A 181 5.09 10.12 -13.84
C GLY A 181 6.36 9.66 -14.56
N ASN A 182 6.50 8.35 -14.69
CA ASN A 182 7.57 7.65 -15.39
C ASN A 182 8.98 7.86 -14.81
N ILE A 183 9.08 8.23 -13.53
CA ILE A 183 10.34 8.35 -12.83
C ILE A 183 10.65 7.08 -12.05
N PHE A 184 11.93 6.72 -12.05
CA PHE A 184 12.48 5.66 -11.23
C PHE A 184 13.57 6.24 -10.34
N ILE A 185 13.50 5.99 -9.03
CA ILE A 185 14.35 6.65 -8.02
C ILE A 185 15.51 5.76 -7.58
N SER A 186 15.48 4.46 -7.86
CA SER A 186 16.58 3.56 -7.46
C SER A 186 17.81 3.80 -8.33
N GLU A 187 18.97 3.83 -7.68
CA GLU A 187 20.29 3.93 -8.31
C GLU A 187 20.80 2.58 -8.81
N ASP A 188 20.10 1.48 -8.51
CA ASP A 188 20.48 0.15 -8.97
C ASP A 188 20.26 0.00 -10.48
N THR A 189 21.35 -0.28 -11.20
CA THR A 189 21.35 -0.52 -12.65
C THR A 189 20.47 -1.69 -13.08
N GLU A 190 20.35 -2.76 -12.28
CA GLU A 190 19.48 -3.88 -12.61
C GLU A 190 18.01 -3.49 -12.51
N ASP A 191 17.67 -2.71 -11.48
CA ASP A 191 16.32 -2.22 -11.28
C ASP A 191 15.92 -1.21 -12.36
N CYS A 192 16.85 -0.32 -12.76
CA CYS A 192 16.65 0.56 -13.91
C CYS A 192 16.35 -0.22 -15.20
N GLN A 193 17.14 -1.26 -15.49
CA GLN A 193 16.91 -2.10 -16.67
C GLN A 193 15.58 -2.85 -16.58
N ASN A 194 15.21 -3.35 -15.40
CA ASN A 194 13.94 -4.04 -15.19
C ASN A 194 12.75 -3.08 -15.34
N PHE A 195 12.84 -1.89 -14.76
CA PHE A 195 11.84 -0.83 -14.95
C PHE A 195 11.58 -0.58 -16.43
N ASP A 196 12.63 -0.49 -17.25
CA ASP A 196 12.50 -0.27 -18.70
C ASP A 196 11.99 -1.48 -19.48
N ARG A 197 12.38 -2.70 -19.10
CA ARG A 197 11.91 -3.94 -19.72
C ARG A 197 10.45 -4.26 -19.39
N MET A 198 9.98 -3.84 -18.21
CA MET A 198 8.62 -4.10 -17.76
C MET A 198 7.66 -3.12 -18.45
N THR A 199 7.04 -3.57 -19.54
CA THR A 199 6.14 -2.75 -20.36
C THR A 199 4.66 -2.96 -20.03
N MET A 200 4.32 -4.11 -19.43
CA MET A 200 2.93 -4.52 -19.22
C MET A 200 2.75 -5.34 -17.93
N VAL A 201 1.60 -5.15 -17.28
CA VAL A 201 1.12 -5.99 -16.17
C VAL A 201 -0.22 -6.61 -16.52
N ARG A 202 -0.38 -7.88 -16.17
CA ARG A 202 -1.59 -8.67 -16.39
C ARG A 202 -2.17 -9.14 -15.06
N PRO A 203 -3.49 -9.05 -14.83
CA PRO A 203 -4.11 -9.49 -13.59
C PRO A 203 -3.87 -10.98 -13.30
N GLU A 204 -3.69 -11.81 -14.32
CA GLU A 204 -3.42 -13.25 -14.17
C GLU A 204 -1.98 -13.54 -13.73
N GLU A 205 -1.08 -12.58 -13.81
CA GLU A 205 0.33 -12.69 -13.41
C GLU A 205 0.66 -11.87 -12.17
N PHE A 206 -0.15 -10.86 -11.87
CA PHE A 206 0.05 -9.92 -10.79
C PHE A 206 -1.28 -9.68 -10.06
N ASN A 207 -1.53 -10.50 -9.04
CA ASN A 207 -2.65 -10.34 -8.12
C ASN A 207 -2.26 -10.82 -6.72
N VAL A 208 -3.06 -10.48 -5.71
CA VAL A 208 -2.77 -10.82 -4.31
C VAL A 208 -2.62 -12.34 -4.08
N ALA A 209 -3.38 -13.16 -4.80
CA ALA A 209 -3.32 -14.61 -4.62
C ALA A 209 -1.96 -15.16 -5.05
N ILE A 210 -1.38 -14.64 -6.12
CA ILE A 210 -0.03 -14.99 -6.58
C ILE A 210 1.01 -14.50 -5.58
N MET A 211 0.86 -13.27 -5.10
CA MET A 211 1.79 -12.65 -4.14
C MET A 211 1.86 -13.43 -2.82
N LEU A 212 0.71 -13.81 -2.28
CA LEU A 212 0.62 -14.66 -1.08
C LEU A 212 1.15 -16.07 -1.34
N LYS A 213 0.72 -16.70 -2.45
CA LYS A 213 1.04 -18.10 -2.74
C LYS A 213 2.51 -18.35 -3.01
N TYR A 214 3.14 -17.49 -3.82
CA TYR A 214 4.53 -17.70 -4.27
C TYR A 214 5.52 -16.80 -3.55
N GLY A 215 5.10 -15.60 -3.15
CA GLY A 215 5.96 -14.66 -2.44
C GLY A 215 5.88 -14.75 -0.92
N GLY A 216 4.78 -15.27 -0.37
CA GLY A 216 4.51 -15.12 1.06
C GLY A 216 4.36 -13.65 1.46
N VAL A 217 3.94 -12.79 0.51
CA VAL A 217 3.78 -11.35 0.74
C VAL A 217 2.62 -11.10 1.70
N ARG A 218 2.88 -10.37 2.77
CA ARG A 218 1.86 -9.89 3.70
C ARG A 218 1.34 -8.52 3.25
N ILE A 219 0.06 -8.27 3.45
CA ILE A 219 -0.54 -6.96 3.23
C ILE A 219 -0.58 -6.20 4.55
N SER A 220 -0.08 -4.97 4.55
CA SER A 220 -0.25 -4.01 5.63
C SER A 220 -1.18 -2.89 5.16
N TRP A 221 -2.30 -2.70 5.86
CA TRP A 221 -3.28 -1.65 5.53
C TRP A 221 -2.92 -0.35 6.24
N THR A 222 -2.75 0.73 5.48
CA THR A 222 -2.28 2.02 5.99
C THR A 222 -3.28 3.15 5.72
N GLU A 223 -3.24 4.18 6.56
CA GLU A 223 -4.01 5.43 6.40
C GLU A 223 -3.26 6.45 5.54
N VAL A 224 -2.04 6.14 5.11
CA VAL A 224 -1.16 7.05 4.39
C VAL A 224 -1.22 6.79 2.89
N LEU A 225 -1.64 7.81 2.14
CA LEU A 225 -1.85 7.73 0.68
C LEU A 225 -0.55 7.49 -0.09
N SER A 226 0.53 8.19 0.31
CA SER A 226 1.84 8.10 -0.36
C SER A 226 2.47 6.70 -0.25
N ALA A 227 2.05 5.89 0.73
CA ALA A 227 2.53 4.54 0.96
C ALA A 227 1.86 3.46 0.09
N HIS A 228 0.89 3.83 -0.74
CA HIS A 228 0.14 2.86 -1.54
C HIS A 228 1.02 2.11 -2.55
N LEU A 229 1.06 0.78 -2.48
CA LEU A 229 1.96 -0.12 -3.23
C LEU A 229 3.45 0.00 -2.89
N GLU A 230 3.80 0.63 -1.78
CA GLU A 230 5.16 0.49 -1.28
C GLU A 230 5.41 -0.94 -0.83
N PHE A 231 6.56 -1.49 -1.19
CA PHE A 231 6.86 -2.89 -1.01
C PHE A 231 8.26 -3.06 -0.42
N ASP A 232 8.32 -3.68 0.76
CA ASP A 232 9.56 -4.10 1.39
C ASP A 232 9.90 -5.53 0.92
N PRO A 233 10.94 -5.73 0.08
CA PRO A 233 11.33 -7.04 -0.43
C PRO A 233 11.88 -7.97 0.65
N ASP A 234 12.54 -7.42 1.67
CA ASP A 234 13.19 -8.18 2.73
C ASP A 234 12.17 -8.71 3.72
N ALA A 235 11.26 -7.84 4.17
CA ALA A 235 10.17 -8.22 5.06
C ALA A 235 8.98 -8.86 4.32
N ARG A 236 8.92 -8.72 3.00
CA ARG A 236 7.82 -9.16 2.14
C ARG A 236 6.49 -8.55 2.56
N VAL A 237 6.49 -7.26 2.84
CA VAL A 237 5.30 -6.51 3.24
C VAL A 237 4.92 -5.52 2.14
N LEU A 238 3.67 -5.62 1.68
CA LEU A 238 3.06 -4.68 0.74
C LEU A 238 2.13 -3.74 1.50
N PHE A 239 2.40 -2.45 1.42
CA PHE A 239 1.57 -1.41 2.03
C PHE A 239 0.44 -1.01 1.08
N LEU A 240 -0.79 -1.09 1.55
CA LEU A 240 -1.98 -0.67 0.82
C LEU A 240 -2.73 0.37 1.62
N TYR A 241 -2.93 1.53 1.00
CA TYR A 241 -3.85 2.54 1.51
C TYR A 241 -5.25 1.93 1.72
N LYS A 242 -6.02 2.40 2.70
CA LYS A 242 -7.33 1.82 3.03
C LYS A 242 -8.54 2.70 2.67
N TYR A 243 -8.32 3.90 2.14
CA TYR A 243 -9.40 4.86 1.88
C TYR A 243 -9.52 5.31 0.41
N PRO A 244 -9.72 4.40 -0.55
CA PRO A 244 -9.85 4.78 -1.97
C PRO A 244 -11.00 5.76 -2.25
N THR A 245 -12.01 5.88 -1.38
CA THR A 245 -13.04 6.92 -1.53
C THR A 245 -12.46 8.32 -1.49
N PHE A 246 -11.39 8.55 -0.72
CA PHE A 246 -10.65 9.82 -0.75
C PHE A 246 -10.11 10.13 -2.14
N CYS A 247 -9.56 9.11 -2.83
CA CYS A 247 -9.04 9.28 -4.17
C CYS A 247 -10.16 9.65 -5.15
N TYR A 248 -11.29 8.92 -5.08
CA TYR A 248 -12.45 9.17 -5.93
C TYR A 248 -13.02 10.59 -5.74
N LEU A 249 -13.22 11.02 -4.50
CA LEU A 249 -13.77 12.34 -4.21
C LEU A 249 -12.84 13.48 -4.65
N ASN A 250 -11.52 13.26 -4.61
CA ASN A 250 -10.55 14.25 -5.09
C ASN A 250 -10.37 14.25 -6.61
N LEU A 251 -11.03 13.38 -7.39
CA LEU A 251 -10.91 13.45 -8.85
C LEU A 251 -11.69 14.66 -9.40
N PRO A 252 -11.04 15.56 -10.17
CA PRO A 252 -11.74 16.68 -10.78
C PRO A 252 -12.69 16.17 -11.88
N GLU A 253 -13.97 16.57 -11.80
CA GLU A 253 -14.91 16.39 -12.92
C GLU A 253 -14.66 17.44 -14.02
N ASN A 254 -14.25 18.65 -13.61
CA ASN A 254 -13.92 19.79 -14.48
C ASN A 254 -12.59 20.42 -14.04
N SER A 255 -11.92 21.15 -14.94
CA SER A 255 -10.59 21.76 -14.69
C SER A 255 -10.53 22.77 -13.54
N ASP A 256 -11.68 23.30 -13.13
CA ASP A 256 -11.74 24.50 -12.28
C ASP A 256 -11.95 24.17 -10.79
N SER A 257 -12.21 22.90 -10.45
CA SER A 257 -12.39 22.46 -9.06
C SER A 257 -11.34 21.41 -8.70
N ILE A 258 -10.42 21.80 -7.82
CA ILE A 258 -9.33 20.95 -7.33
C ILE A 258 -9.42 20.80 -5.82
N GLY A 259 -9.02 19.63 -5.31
CA GLY A 259 -8.97 19.37 -3.87
C GLY A 259 -7.67 19.90 -3.25
N VAL A 260 -7.59 19.89 -1.92
CA VAL A 260 -6.41 20.39 -1.17
C VAL A 260 -5.14 19.63 -1.55
N ILE A 261 -5.25 18.33 -1.88
CA ILE A 261 -4.11 17.52 -2.31
C ILE A 261 -3.45 18.07 -3.57
N HIS A 262 -4.19 18.70 -4.49
CA HIS A 262 -3.62 19.29 -5.70
C HIS A 262 -2.81 20.55 -5.39
N SER A 263 -3.09 21.27 -4.30
CA SER A 263 -2.27 22.39 -3.84
C SER A 263 -0.86 21.97 -3.43
N CYS A 264 -0.66 20.68 -3.13
CA CYS A 264 0.66 20.10 -2.86
C CYS A 264 1.42 19.72 -4.14
N SER A 265 0.88 19.95 -5.33
CA SER A 265 1.60 19.71 -6.59
C SER A 265 2.64 20.80 -6.87
N SER A 266 3.64 20.46 -7.67
CA SER A 266 4.66 21.41 -8.12
C SER A 266 5.02 21.13 -9.58
N VAL A 267 5.31 22.19 -10.32
CA VAL A 267 5.82 22.10 -11.71
C VAL A 267 7.29 22.48 -11.81
N THR A 268 7.85 23.08 -10.76
CA THR A 268 9.24 23.55 -10.71
C THR A 268 10.16 22.56 -10.03
N LEU A 269 9.62 21.73 -9.14
CA LEU A 269 10.39 20.79 -8.34
C LEU A 269 10.64 19.51 -9.14
N GLU A 270 11.91 19.19 -9.36
CA GLU A 270 12.31 18.00 -10.10
C GLU A 270 11.78 16.74 -9.39
N LYS A 271 11.25 15.80 -10.18
CA LYS A 271 10.71 14.51 -9.71
C LYS A 271 9.43 14.59 -8.88
N TRP A 272 8.95 15.78 -8.53
CA TRP A 272 7.69 15.99 -7.84
C TRP A 272 6.53 16.11 -8.82
N GLY A 273 5.38 15.56 -8.45
CA GLY A 273 4.20 15.50 -9.30
C GLY A 273 3.56 16.86 -9.56
N SER A 274 3.23 17.11 -10.83
CA SER A 274 2.34 18.20 -11.24
C SER A 274 0.88 17.90 -10.87
N LEU A 275 -0.01 18.87 -11.06
CA LEU A 275 -1.45 18.70 -10.87
C LEU A 275 -2.02 17.51 -11.68
N VAL A 276 -1.50 17.30 -12.88
CA VAL A 276 -1.86 16.17 -13.75
C VAL A 276 -1.37 14.86 -13.17
N ASP A 277 -0.14 14.84 -12.65
CA ASP A 277 0.45 13.66 -12.00
C ASP A 277 -0.31 13.27 -10.74
N VAL A 278 -0.73 14.24 -9.90
CA VAL A 278 -1.55 13.98 -8.71
C VAL A 278 -2.89 13.35 -9.10
N THR A 279 -3.58 13.93 -10.08
CA THR A 279 -4.85 13.39 -10.58
C THR A 279 -4.68 11.97 -11.13
N GLN A 280 -3.60 11.75 -11.87
CA GLN A 280 -3.26 10.45 -12.42
C GLN A 280 -2.92 9.44 -11.31
N TYR A 281 -2.19 9.85 -10.27
CA TYR A 281 -1.88 9.03 -9.10
C TYR A 281 -3.15 8.53 -8.39
N LEU A 282 -4.12 9.42 -8.15
CA LEU A 282 -5.40 9.04 -7.55
C LEU A 282 -6.18 8.03 -8.40
N ARG A 283 -6.18 8.18 -9.73
CA ARG A 283 -6.80 7.22 -10.66
C ARG A 283 -6.10 5.86 -10.64
N GLU A 284 -4.77 5.88 -10.58
CA GLU A 284 -3.96 4.66 -10.51
C GLU A 284 -4.18 3.88 -9.23
N ILE A 285 -4.35 4.56 -8.09
CA ILE A 285 -4.71 3.93 -6.81
C ILE A 285 -6.06 3.22 -6.93
N LEU A 286 -7.08 3.86 -7.51
CA LEU A 286 -8.37 3.20 -7.72
C LEU A 286 -8.26 1.97 -8.63
N LEU A 287 -7.48 2.08 -9.71
CA LEU A 287 -7.27 1.02 -10.67
C LEU A 287 -6.44 -0.14 -10.10
N SER A 288 -5.50 0.12 -9.21
CA SER A 288 -4.63 -0.90 -8.61
C SER A 288 -5.42 -1.92 -7.77
N TYR A 289 -6.48 -1.51 -7.07
CA TYR A 289 -7.34 -2.44 -6.33
C TYR A 289 -8.05 -3.42 -7.26
N ARG A 290 -8.46 -2.95 -8.45
CA ARG A 290 -9.03 -3.83 -9.49
C ARG A 290 -7.98 -4.84 -9.96
N LEU A 291 -6.77 -4.36 -10.23
CA LEU A 291 -5.64 -5.20 -10.65
C LEU A 291 -5.27 -6.26 -9.61
N ILE A 292 -5.17 -5.88 -8.32
CA ILE A 292 -4.65 -6.73 -7.26
C ILE A 292 -5.71 -7.69 -6.71
N PHE A 293 -6.96 -7.24 -6.58
CA PHE A 293 -8.05 -8.01 -5.98
C PHE A 293 -9.21 -8.25 -6.95
N GLY A 294 -9.75 -7.17 -7.51
CA GLY A 294 -11.05 -7.17 -8.16
C GLY A 294 -11.17 -8.12 -9.36
N GLN A 295 -10.10 -8.26 -10.14
CA GLN A 295 -10.08 -9.07 -11.37
C GLN A 295 -9.83 -10.56 -11.13
N SER A 296 -9.34 -10.97 -9.96
CA SER A 296 -9.08 -12.39 -9.63
C SER A 296 -10.14 -12.93 -8.66
N PRO A 297 -10.82 -14.05 -8.98
CA PRO A 297 -11.75 -14.70 -8.04
C PRO A 297 -11.12 -15.02 -6.69
N GLU A 298 -9.89 -15.53 -6.69
CA GLU A 298 -9.10 -15.82 -5.49
C GLU A 298 -8.75 -14.54 -4.74
N GLY A 299 -8.38 -13.48 -5.46
CA GLY A 299 -8.12 -12.16 -4.89
C GLY A 299 -9.34 -11.59 -4.15
N ARG A 300 -10.53 -11.68 -4.76
CA ARG A 300 -11.80 -11.28 -4.12
C ARG A 300 -12.06 -12.07 -2.84
N LYS A 301 -11.83 -13.40 -2.86
CA LYS A 301 -11.99 -14.26 -1.67
C LYS A 301 -11.02 -13.88 -0.56
N LEU A 302 -9.76 -13.62 -0.90
CA LEU A 302 -8.73 -13.24 0.06
C LEU A 302 -9.01 -11.87 0.68
N PHE A 303 -9.50 -10.91 -0.10
CA PHE A 303 -9.91 -9.60 0.43
C PHE A 303 -11.00 -9.73 1.51
N ARG A 304 -12.03 -10.54 1.26
CA ARG A 304 -13.11 -10.76 2.26
C ARG A 304 -12.60 -11.35 3.57
N ALA A 305 -11.50 -12.11 3.54
CA ALA A 305 -10.87 -12.66 4.73
C ALA A 305 -9.87 -11.70 5.40
N ALA A 306 -9.38 -10.69 4.68
CA ALA A 306 -8.29 -9.82 5.13
C ALA A 306 -8.73 -8.75 6.16
N ASN A 307 -10.03 -8.44 6.23
CA ASN A 307 -10.63 -7.45 7.13
C ASN A 307 -9.77 -6.16 7.29
N PRO A 308 -9.70 -5.29 6.27
CA PRO A 308 -8.78 -4.15 6.22
C PRO A 308 -8.92 -3.15 7.37
N PHE A 309 -10.10 -3.09 8.01
CA PHE A 309 -10.37 -2.19 9.13
C PHE A 309 -10.28 -2.86 10.50
N GLY A 310 -10.23 -4.19 10.57
CA GLY A 310 -10.27 -4.94 11.83
C GLY A 310 -11.65 -4.98 12.47
N GLU A 311 -11.89 -5.96 13.35
CA GLU A 311 -13.21 -6.24 13.93
C GLU A 311 -13.71 -5.15 14.90
N LYS A 312 -12.78 -4.40 15.50
CA LYS A 312 -13.09 -3.40 16.53
C LYS A 312 -13.36 -2.00 15.97
N THR A 313 -13.15 -1.80 14.68
CA THR A 313 -13.29 -0.48 14.07
C THR A 313 -14.75 -0.21 13.74
N PRO A 314 -15.35 0.89 14.24
CA PRO A 314 -16.72 1.28 13.92
C PRO A 314 -16.97 1.32 12.41
N ASN A 315 -18.14 0.86 11.98
CA ASN A 315 -18.53 0.84 10.56
C ASN A 315 -18.51 2.23 9.92
N GLU A 316 -18.70 3.29 10.71
CA GLU A 316 -18.62 4.68 10.24
C GLU A 316 -17.24 5.04 9.71
N LEU A 317 -16.17 4.35 10.15
CA LEU A 317 -14.80 4.57 9.69
C LEU A 317 -14.42 3.69 8.49
N HIS A 318 -15.34 2.85 8.00
CA HIS A 318 -15.06 1.96 6.87
C HIS A 318 -15.21 2.72 5.57
N ASP A 319 -14.26 2.52 4.66
CA ASP A 319 -14.32 3.11 3.34
C ASP A 319 -15.40 2.42 2.48
N PRO A 320 -16.38 3.17 1.94
CA PRO A 320 -17.52 2.59 1.22
C PRO A 320 -17.18 2.10 -0.19
N LEU A 321 -16.05 2.50 -0.79
CA LEU A 321 -15.62 2.07 -2.12
C LEU A 321 -14.62 0.92 -2.08
N LEU A 322 -13.84 0.76 -1.00
CA LEU A 322 -12.79 -0.25 -0.91
C LEU A 322 -13.33 -1.66 -1.18
N GLU A 323 -14.41 -2.04 -0.50
CA GLU A 323 -15.03 -3.36 -0.68
C GLU A 323 -15.57 -3.53 -2.10
N LYS A 324 -16.22 -2.50 -2.67
CA LYS A 324 -16.74 -2.54 -4.04
C LYS A 324 -15.61 -2.74 -5.06
N LEU A 325 -14.53 -1.97 -4.93
CA LEU A 325 -13.35 -2.10 -5.80
C LEU A 325 -12.72 -3.48 -5.71
N CYS A 326 -12.63 -4.06 -4.51
CA CYS A 326 -11.93 -5.32 -4.31
C CYS A 326 -12.79 -6.57 -4.55
N THR A 327 -14.11 -6.49 -4.46
CA THR A 327 -14.99 -7.69 -4.48
C THR A 327 -16.01 -7.73 -5.61
N THR A 328 -16.28 -6.63 -6.31
CA THR A 328 -17.21 -6.63 -7.43
C THR A 328 -16.58 -7.33 -8.63
N GLU A 329 -17.24 -8.34 -9.18
CA GLU A 329 -16.73 -9.08 -10.34
C GLU A 329 -16.88 -8.29 -11.64
N LYS A 330 -18.09 -7.79 -11.91
CA LYS A 330 -18.45 -7.13 -13.16
C LYS A 330 -18.09 -5.65 -13.12
N TYR A 331 -17.15 -5.23 -13.97
CA TYR A 331 -16.78 -3.83 -14.11
C TYR A 331 -17.99 -2.94 -14.51
N GLU A 332 -18.94 -3.50 -15.26
CA GLU A 332 -20.14 -2.80 -15.72
C GLU A 332 -21.02 -2.31 -14.58
N SER A 333 -20.95 -2.99 -13.41
CA SER A 333 -21.68 -2.58 -12.21
C SER A 333 -21.02 -1.44 -11.42
N LEU A 334 -19.82 -1.00 -11.83
CA LEU A 334 -19.06 0.07 -11.19
C LEU A 334 -19.19 1.37 -12.00
N ASP A 335 -20.39 1.94 -12.01
CA ASP A 335 -20.74 3.17 -12.74
C ASP A 335 -19.79 4.34 -12.42
N PHE A 336 -19.35 4.46 -11.15
CA PHE A 336 -18.43 5.50 -10.72
C PHE A 336 -17.04 5.42 -11.39
N LEU A 337 -16.54 4.22 -11.71
CA LEU A 337 -15.28 4.08 -12.45
C LEU A 337 -15.44 4.47 -13.92
N GLN A 338 -16.60 4.18 -14.51
CA GLN A 338 -16.91 4.56 -15.90
C GLN A 338 -17.03 6.08 -16.03
N LYS A 339 -17.72 6.73 -15.10
CA LYS A 339 -17.81 8.20 -15.01
C LYS A 339 -16.43 8.86 -14.99
N MET A 340 -15.48 8.25 -14.27
CA MET A 340 -14.10 8.74 -14.14
C MET A 340 -13.16 8.25 -15.27
N ALA A 341 -13.69 7.59 -16.30
CA ALA A 341 -12.93 7.00 -17.40
C ALA A 341 -11.82 6.00 -16.96
N ILE A 342 -12.01 5.35 -15.80
CA ILE A 342 -11.07 4.35 -15.25
C ILE A 342 -11.43 2.98 -15.81
N ILE A 343 -10.77 2.61 -16.91
CA ILE A 343 -11.11 1.41 -17.67
C ILE A 343 -10.38 0.17 -17.14
N GLN A 344 -11.14 -0.87 -16.80
CA GLN A 344 -10.59 -2.20 -16.53
C GLN A 344 -10.12 -2.87 -17.84
N ARG A 345 -8.94 -3.52 -17.81
CA ARG A 345 -8.34 -4.16 -18.99
C ARG A 345 -7.77 -5.54 -18.62
N ASP A 346 -7.71 -6.41 -19.61
CA ASP A 346 -7.02 -7.72 -19.48
C ASP A 346 -5.50 -7.55 -19.40
N SER A 347 -5.00 -6.43 -19.91
CA SER A 347 -3.61 -6.05 -19.75
C SER A 347 -3.44 -4.55 -19.67
N TYR A 348 -2.57 -4.12 -18.76
CA TYR A 348 -2.28 -2.72 -18.49
C TYR A 348 -0.87 -2.41 -18.95
N ARG A 349 -0.72 -1.34 -19.73
CA ARG A 349 0.58 -0.83 -20.17
C ARG A 349 1.11 0.10 -19.09
N HIS A 350 2.27 -0.18 -18.53
CA HIS A 350 2.79 0.61 -17.40
C HIS A 350 2.86 2.11 -17.69
N LYS A 351 3.47 2.52 -18.81
CA LYS A 351 3.63 3.95 -19.15
C LYS A 351 2.32 4.71 -19.38
N ARG A 352 1.22 4.00 -19.70
CA ARG A 352 -0.07 4.60 -20.03
C ARG A 352 -1.06 4.51 -18.87
N ASP A 353 -1.18 3.32 -18.30
CA ASP A 353 -2.21 2.99 -17.32
C ASP A 353 -1.70 3.15 -15.88
N PHE A 354 -0.38 3.07 -15.66
CA PHE A 354 0.26 3.24 -14.35
C PHE A 354 1.55 4.10 -14.40
N PRO A 355 1.61 5.27 -15.07
CA PRO A 355 2.84 6.06 -15.15
C PRO A 355 3.45 6.40 -13.78
N ILE A 356 2.65 6.58 -12.73
CA ILE A 356 3.13 6.94 -11.39
C ILE A 356 3.53 5.70 -10.58
N LEU A 357 2.63 4.71 -10.48
CA LEU A 357 2.81 3.47 -9.72
C LEU A 357 3.69 2.44 -10.45
N ARG A 358 4.11 2.70 -11.70
CA ARG A 358 4.95 1.78 -12.49
C ARG A 358 6.19 1.32 -11.73
N ALA A 359 6.90 2.23 -11.07
CA ALA A 359 8.12 1.89 -10.33
C ALA A 359 7.84 0.83 -9.25
N ARG A 360 6.82 1.08 -8.44
CA ARG A 360 6.36 0.19 -7.37
C ARG A 360 5.91 -1.18 -7.90
N ILE A 361 5.09 -1.17 -8.96
CA ILE A 361 4.60 -2.41 -9.59
C ILE A 361 5.76 -3.21 -10.20
N ALA A 362 6.72 -2.54 -10.87
CA ALA A 362 7.85 -3.21 -11.52
C ALA A 362 8.77 -3.92 -10.51
N ILE A 363 9.12 -3.25 -9.40
CA ILE A 363 9.91 -3.85 -8.30
C ILE A 363 9.21 -5.11 -7.80
N MET A 364 7.90 -5.03 -7.59
CA MET A 364 7.13 -6.13 -7.06
C MET A 364 6.98 -7.28 -8.07
N GLN A 365 6.78 -6.98 -9.35
CA GLN A 365 6.74 -7.98 -10.41
C GLN A 365 8.07 -8.71 -10.59
N LYS A 366 9.20 -8.01 -10.47
CA LYS A 366 10.55 -8.61 -10.46
C LYS A 366 10.62 -9.67 -9.36
N ASN A 367 10.32 -9.28 -8.13
CA ASN A 367 10.34 -10.16 -6.96
C ASN A 367 9.39 -11.36 -7.08
N VAL A 368 8.14 -11.13 -7.51
CA VAL A 368 7.16 -12.22 -7.71
C VAL A 368 7.64 -13.22 -8.77
N ARG A 369 8.25 -12.76 -9.86
CA ARG A 369 8.80 -13.65 -10.90
C ARG A 369 9.96 -14.48 -10.37
N GLU A 370 10.87 -13.86 -9.62
CA GLU A 370 11.98 -14.58 -8.99
C GLU A 370 11.48 -15.64 -8.01
N TRP A 371 10.54 -15.31 -7.12
CA TRP A 371 10.01 -16.28 -6.17
C TRP A 371 9.22 -17.40 -6.84
N LYS A 372 8.47 -17.06 -7.89
CA LYS A 372 7.79 -18.07 -8.72
C LYS A 372 8.84 -19.04 -9.28
N SER A 373 9.93 -18.55 -9.85
CA SER A 373 11.00 -19.41 -10.42
C SER A 373 11.72 -20.28 -9.38
N LYS A 374 11.84 -19.81 -8.14
CA LYS A 374 12.48 -20.53 -7.01
C LYS A 374 11.55 -21.56 -6.35
N GLY A 375 10.23 -21.43 -6.54
CA GLY A 375 9.27 -22.41 -6.06
C GLY A 375 9.43 -23.74 -6.78
N TRP A 376 9.61 -24.83 -6.05
CA TRP A 376 9.59 -26.20 -6.59
C TRP A 376 8.40 -26.49 -7.52
N PRO A 377 7.20 -25.89 -7.36
CA PRO A 377 6.11 -26.04 -8.33
C PRO A 377 6.37 -25.42 -9.72
N SER A 378 7.36 -24.55 -9.90
CA SER A 378 7.72 -23.91 -11.18
C SER A 378 8.37 -24.87 -12.18
N ILE A 379 8.99 -25.94 -11.70
CA ILE A 379 9.48 -27.02 -12.57
C ILE A 379 8.29 -27.82 -13.14
N TRP A 380 7.14 -27.80 -12.45
CA TRP A 380 5.97 -28.60 -12.79
C TRP A 380 4.93 -27.87 -13.66
N ASN A 381 4.95 -26.54 -13.69
CA ASN A 381 3.82 -25.75 -14.23
C ASN A 381 4.16 -24.89 -15.47
N HIS A 382 5.37 -24.98 -16.01
CA HIS A 382 5.67 -24.41 -17.32
C HIS A 382 5.33 -25.46 -18.39
N GLY A 383 4.28 -25.17 -19.17
CA GLY A 383 3.73 -26.00 -20.24
C GLY A 383 4.64 -26.16 -21.46
N VAL A 384 5.85 -26.65 -21.25
CA VAL A 384 6.63 -27.34 -22.28
C VAL A 384 6.42 -28.82 -22.00
N ASP A 385 5.43 -29.40 -22.70
CA ASP A 385 5.10 -30.82 -22.75
C ASP A 385 5.20 -31.60 -21.42
N PRO A 386 4.24 -31.43 -20.49
CA PRO A 386 4.16 -32.22 -19.25
C PRO A 386 4.16 -33.73 -19.50
N ALA A 387 3.72 -34.16 -20.67
CA ALA A 387 3.71 -35.57 -21.06
C ALA A 387 5.13 -36.14 -21.21
N ALA A 388 6.04 -35.44 -21.90
CA ALA A 388 7.36 -35.98 -22.24
C ALA A 388 8.27 -36.10 -21.00
N SER A 389 8.25 -35.10 -20.12
CA SER A 389 9.01 -35.13 -18.85
C SER A 389 8.41 -36.13 -17.84
N TRP A 390 7.07 -36.29 -17.82
CA TRP A 390 6.40 -37.29 -16.99
C TRP A 390 6.71 -38.72 -17.42
N TYR A 391 6.62 -39.02 -18.73
CA TYR A 391 6.96 -40.36 -19.23
C TYR A 391 8.45 -40.68 -19.08
N THR A 392 9.34 -39.70 -19.22
CA THR A 392 10.79 -39.92 -19.00
C THR A 392 11.12 -40.15 -17.53
N PHE A 393 10.49 -39.44 -16.59
CA PHE A 393 10.64 -39.70 -15.15
C PHE A 393 10.19 -41.12 -14.79
N TRP A 394 8.99 -41.53 -15.22
CA TRP A 394 8.50 -42.89 -14.97
C TRP A 394 9.30 -43.96 -15.71
N ALA A 395 9.78 -43.68 -16.93
CA ALA A 395 10.66 -44.59 -17.66
C ALA A 395 11.99 -44.80 -16.92
N VAL A 396 12.63 -43.73 -16.43
CA VAL A 396 13.87 -43.84 -15.65
C VAL A 396 13.63 -44.59 -14.35
N LEU A 397 12.50 -44.36 -13.67
CA LEU A 397 12.17 -45.06 -12.43
C LEU A 397 11.92 -46.56 -12.68
N VAL A 398 11.14 -46.91 -13.70
CA VAL A 398 10.87 -48.32 -14.05
C VAL A 398 12.12 -49.02 -14.55
N ILE A 399 12.89 -48.39 -15.45
CA ILE A 399 14.16 -48.95 -15.95
C ILE A 399 15.16 -49.11 -14.80
N GLY A 400 15.26 -48.12 -13.91
CA GLY A 400 16.13 -48.19 -12.73
C GLY A 400 15.76 -49.34 -11.81
N VAL A 401 14.47 -49.53 -11.52
CA VAL A 401 13.98 -50.66 -10.71
C VAL A 401 14.24 -52.00 -11.41
N LEU A 402 14.01 -52.09 -12.73
CA LEU A 402 14.27 -53.31 -13.49
C LEU A 402 15.77 -53.68 -13.51
N ILE A 403 16.66 -52.70 -13.68
CA ILE A 403 18.11 -52.91 -13.59
C ILE A 403 18.50 -53.43 -12.21
N LEU A 404 17.91 -52.86 -11.15
CA LEU A 404 18.21 -53.24 -9.77
C LEU A 404 17.74 -54.68 -9.47
N ILE A 405 16.57 -55.08 -9.95
CA ILE A 405 16.07 -56.45 -9.86
C ILE A 405 16.96 -57.41 -10.65
N MET A 406 17.36 -57.02 -11.87
CA MET A 406 18.23 -57.84 -12.72
C MET A 406 19.61 -58.05 -12.07
N MET A 407 20.20 -57.00 -11.50
CA MET A 407 21.44 -57.08 -10.72
C MET A 407 21.30 -58.02 -9.52
N LEU A 408 20.18 -57.92 -8.77
CA LEU A 408 19.90 -58.82 -7.65
C LEU A 408 19.82 -60.28 -8.10
N GLY A 409 19.15 -60.55 -9.23
CA GLY A 409 19.04 -61.89 -9.81
C GLY A 409 20.39 -62.47 -10.20
N LEU A 410 21.28 -61.67 -10.81
CA LEU A 410 22.63 -62.09 -11.16
C LEU A 410 23.46 -62.45 -9.91
N VAL A 411 23.34 -61.68 -8.83
CA VAL A 411 24.02 -61.99 -7.56
C VAL A 411 23.53 -63.32 -6.98
N VAL A 412 22.22 -63.59 -7.01
CA VAL A 412 21.66 -64.87 -6.53
C VAL A 412 22.17 -66.05 -7.36
N LEU A 413 22.20 -65.92 -8.68
CA LEU A 413 22.74 -66.94 -9.58
C LEU A 413 24.23 -67.22 -9.32
N GLN A 414 25.03 -66.17 -9.10
CA GLN A 414 26.45 -66.31 -8.75
C GLN A 414 26.64 -67.06 -7.43
N VAL A 415 25.83 -66.75 -6.40
CA VAL A 415 25.87 -67.47 -5.12
C VAL A 415 25.48 -68.94 -5.28
N LEU A 416 24.43 -69.23 -6.06
CA LEU A 416 24.00 -70.61 -6.31
C LEU A 416 25.06 -71.41 -7.09
N GLN A 417 25.71 -70.79 -8.09
CA GLN A 417 26.83 -71.42 -8.80
C GLN A 417 28.02 -71.69 -7.88
N PHE A 418 28.35 -70.75 -7.00
CA PHE A 418 29.43 -70.91 -6.03
C PHE A 418 29.14 -72.04 -5.02
N VAL A 419 27.92 -72.10 -4.49
CA VAL A 419 27.49 -73.17 -3.57
C VAL A 419 27.39 -74.53 -4.29
N GLY A 420 26.87 -74.54 -5.53
CA GLY A 420 26.78 -75.74 -6.36
C GLY A 420 28.16 -76.30 -6.73
N LEU A 421 29.12 -75.44 -7.08
CA LEU A 421 30.51 -75.84 -7.32
C LEU A 421 31.20 -76.31 -6.03
N GLY A 422 30.88 -75.72 -4.87
CA GLY A 422 31.36 -76.18 -3.57
C GLY A 422 30.87 -77.58 -3.19
N GLN A 423 29.64 -77.95 -3.55
CA GLN A 423 29.08 -79.30 -3.32
C GLN A 423 29.75 -80.37 -4.22
N VAL A 424 30.15 -80.02 -5.44
CA VAL A 424 30.85 -80.94 -6.36
C VAL A 424 32.26 -81.24 -5.88
N HIS A 425 32.94 -80.28 -5.24
CA HIS A 425 34.29 -80.48 -4.68
C HIS A 425 34.28 -81.32 -3.39
N LEU A 426 33.27 -81.19 -2.53
CA LEU A 426 33.13 -82.04 -1.33
C LEU A 426 32.76 -83.49 -1.67
N SER A 427 31.97 -83.70 -2.74
CA SER A 427 31.58 -85.03 -3.20
C SER A 427 32.72 -85.80 -3.88
N THR A 428 33.75 -85.12 -4.39
CA THR A 428 34.94 -85.75 -5.01
C THR A 428 36.01 -86.12 -3.99
N THR A 429 36.06 -85.50 -2.81
CA THR A 429 36.96 -85.91 -1.73
C THR A 429 36.47 -87.12 -0.91
N ALA A 430 35.16 -87.38 -0.86
CA ALA A 430 34.58 -88.48 -0.07
C ALA A 430 34.73 -89.88 -0.71
N THR A 431 35.16 -89.98 -1.97
CA THR A 431 35.38 -91.26 -2.68
C THR A 431 36.84 -91.71 -2.72
N SER A 432 37.76 -91.03 -2.01
CA SER A 432 39.20 -91.34 -1.98
C SER A 432 39.74 -91.91 -0.67
N SER A 433 38.87 -92.48 0.19
CA SER A 433 39.31 -93.25 1.37
C SER A 433 38.76 -94.68 1.31
N THR A 434 39.45 -95.52 0.54
CA THR A 434 39.57 -96.98 0.76
C THR A 434 41.03 -97.31 0.91
#